data_AF-A0A9W5WTY7-F1
#
_entry.id   AF-A0A9W5WTY7-F1
#
_cell.length_a   1.000
_cell.length_b   1.000
_cell.length_c   1.000
_cell.angle_alpha   90.00
_cell.angle_beta   90.00
_cell.angle_gamma   90.00
#
_symmetry.space_group_name_H-M   'P 1'
#
loop_
_entity.id
_entity.type
_entity.pdbx_description
1 polymer ?
#
loop_
_entity_poly.entity_id
_entity_poly.type
_entity_poly.pdbx_seq_one_letter_code
_entity_poly.pdbx_strand_id
1 'polypeptide(L)'
;MDETISGSASEGNERPDWLVYPADAYHFREDSAQIGRGLIFKSSDTIIAKRVRAYNQNGLRITVCGVILCHRNGFPHALLLQDTSGNCGLLGGKCKTFEKPREVLRQKLARFVSTTRKGGHHLDLRANAENIIVGEFMGEFWRQDYDSDVLPYLPLHVNRPREKILIYQVG
;
A
#
# COMPACT_ATOMS: atom_id res chain seq x y z
N MET A 1 -57.98 6.23 -12.44
CA MET A 1 -57.05 6.17 -11.30
C MET A 1 -55.84 5.44 -11.85
N ASP A 2 -54.93 6.18 -12.46
CA ASP A 2 -53.71 5.61 -13.03
C ASP A 2 -52.59 5.72 -11.99
N GLU A 3 -52.00 4.57 -11.67
CA GLU A 3 -50.87 4.45 -10.76
C GLU A 3 -49.59 4.94 -11.45
N THR A 4 -49.00 6.01 -10.89
CA THR A 4 -47.68 6.49 -11.30
C THR A 4 -46.61 5.56 -10.71
N ILE A 5 -46.09 4.64 -11.52
CA ILE A 5 -44.88 3.88 -11.18
C ILE A 5 -43.69 4.83 -11.29
N SER A 6 -43.21 5.32 -10.16
CA SER A 6 -41.91 6.00 -10.08
C SER A 6 -40.79 4.96 -10.27
N GLY A 7 -40.22 4.92 -11.46
CA GLY A 7 -39.02 4.14 -11.74
C GLY A 7 -37.88 4.59 -10.83
N SER A 8 -37.35 3.67 -10.01
CA SER A 8 -36.12 3.86 -9.27
C SER A 8 -34.97 4.05 -10.26
N ALA A 9 -34.43 5.27 -10.33
CA ALA A 9 -33.17 5.51 -11.01
C ALA A 9 -32.11 4.61 -10.37
N SER A 10 -31.51 3.74 -11.17
CA SER A 10 -30.36 2.93 -10.77
C SER A 10 -29.29 3.88 -10.23
N GLU A 11 -28.92 3.73 -8.95
CA GLU A 11 -27.69 4.31 -8.40
C GLU A 11 -26.54 3.85 -9.29
N GLY A 12 -26.13 4.74 -10.20
CA GLY A 12 -25.04 4.50 -11.12
C GLY A 12 -23.79 4.22 -10.31
N ASN A 13 -23.02 3.25 -10.76
CA ASN A 13 -21.71 2.91 -10.22
C ASN A 13 -20.76 4.10 -10.45
N GLU A 14 -20.88 5.15 -9.62
CA GLU A 14 -20.03 6.34 -9.66
C GLU A 14 -18.61 5.86 -9.35
N ARG A 15 -17.77 5.83 -10.40
CA ARG A 15 -16.35 5.58 -10.23
C ARG A 15 -15.78 6.77 -9.47
N PRO A 16 -15.19 6.59 -8.28
CA PRO A 16 -14.67 7.72 -7.55
C PRO A 16 -13.51 8.33 -8.31
N ASP A 17 -13.56 9.66 -8.47
CA ASP A 17 -12.48 10.41 -9.08
C ASP A 17 -11.27 10.46 -8.14
N TRP A 18 -10.09 10.13 -8.67
CA TRP A 18 -8.84 10.29 -7.94
C TRP A 18 -8.36 11.73 -8.05
N LEU A 19 -8.25 12.41 -6.91
CA LEU A 19 -7.55 13.69 -6.87
C LEU A 19 -6.05 13.43 -7.07
N VAL A 20 -5.54 13.79 -8.25
CA VAL A 20 -4.13 13.66 -8.60
C VAL A 20 -3.54 15.05 -8.75
N TYR A 21 -2.49 15.34 -7.97
CA TYR A 21 -1.84 16.65 -7.97
C TYR A 21 -0.55 16.66 -8.81
N PRO A 22 -0.11 17.84 -9.29
CA PRO A 22 1.17 18.01 -9.94
C PRO A 22 2.34 17.49 -9.08
N ALA A 23 3.34 16.85 -9.69
CA ALA A 23 4.47 16.27 -8.96
C ALA A 23 5.30 17.30 -8.18
N ASP A 24 5.33 18.56 -8.62
CA ASP A 24 5.97 19.70 -7.97
C ASP A 24 5.22 20.20 -6.72
N ALA A 25 3.99 19.74 -6.48
CA ALA A 25 3.30 19.94 -5.21
C ALA A 25 3.91 19.11 -4.06
N TYR A 26 4.72 18.10 -4.38
CA TYR A 26 5.35 17.20 -3.41
C TYR A 26 6.84 17.54 -3.26
N HIS A 27 7.34 17.43 -2.02
CA HIS A 27 8.75 17.63 -1.70
C HIS A 27 9.33 16.33 -1.17
N PHE A 28 10.43 15.88 -1.76
CA PHE A 28 11.11 14.66 -1.37
C PHE A 28 12.35 15.00 -0.55
N ARG A 29 12.61 14.18 0.48
CA ARG A 29 13.80 14.26 1.31
C ARG A 29 14.48 12.89 1.28
N GLU A 30 15.80 12.90 1.16
CA GLU A 30 16.59 11.70 1.39
C GLU A 30 16.72 11.44 2.89
N ASP A 31 16.39 10.21 3.29
CA ASP A 31 16.46 9.77 4.68
C ASP A 31 17.19 8.44 4.74
N SER A 32 18.16 8.32 5.65
CA SER A 32 18.91 7.08 5.91
C SER A 32 18.17 6.14 6.88
N ALA A 33 16.97 6.51 7.30
CA ALA A 33 16.08 5.69 8.10
C ALA A 33 15.94 4.30 7.49
N GLN A 34 16.18 3.28 8.32
CA GLN A 34 16.04 1.89 7.91
C GLN A 34 14.55 1.60 7.63
N ILE A 35 14.18 1.70 6.37
CA ILE A 35 12.87 1.31 5.89
C ILE A 35 12.73 -0.20 6.10
N GLY A 36 11.61 -0.63 6.70
CA GLY A 36 11.36 -2.07 6.83
C GLY A 36 11.47 -2.72 5.46
N ARG A 37 12.33 -3.74 5.31
CA ARG A 37 12.71 -4.39 4.04
C ARG A 37 11.59 -5.20 3.36
N GLY A 38 10.34 -4.79 3.54
CA GLY A 38 9.13 -5.55 3.22
C GLY A 38 8.25 -4.88 2.17
N LEU A 39 8.85 -4.26 1.16
CA LEU A 39 8.11 -3.57 0.11
C LEU A 39 8.25 -4.32 -1.22
N ILE A 40 7.51 -5.41 -1.41
CA ILE A 40 7.37 -6.16 -2.68
C ILE A 40 8.68 -6.77 -3.26
N PHE A 41 9.86 -6.35 -2.77
CA PHE A 41 11.18 -6.67 -3.28
C PHE A 41 11.61 -8.11 -3.09
N LYS A 42 12.53 -8.54 -3.98
CA LYS A 42 13.38 -9.69 -3.74
C LYS A 42 14.07 -9.52 -2.40
N SER A 43 13.84 -10.50 -1.53
CA SER A 43 14.31 -10.44 -0.16
C SER A 43 15.72 -11.04 -0.11
N SER A 44 16.65 -10.36 0.55
CA SER A 44 17.95 -10.96 0.84
C SER A 44 17.79 -12.23 1.69
N ASP A 45 18.75 -13.15 1.64
CA ASP A 45 18.71 -14.42 2.39
C ASP A 45 18.43 -14.23 3.88
N THR A 46 19.00 -13.18 4.48
CA THR A 46 18.76 -12.82 5.89
C THR A 46 17.30 -12.47 6.19
N ILE A 47 16.58 -11.88 5.24
CA ILE A 47 15.16 -11.57 5.34
C ILE A 47 14.32 -12.82 5.07
N ILE A 48 14.70 -13.64 4.10
CA ILE A 48 14.06 -14.93 3.84
C ILE A 48 14.09 -15.79 5.11
N ALA A 49 15.25 -15.94 5.76
CA ALA A 49 15.38 -16.69 7.01
C ALA A 49 14.45 -16.17 8.12
N LYS A 50 14.31 -14.84 8.26
CA LYS A 50 13.36 -14.23 9.21
C LYS A 50 11.91 -14.52 8.83
N ARG A 51 11.56 -14.46 7.53
CA ARG A 51 10.21 -14.77 7.03
C ARG A 51 9.85 -16.23 7.26
N VAL A 52 10.79 -17.15 7.03
CA VAL A 52 10.61 -18.60 7.31
C VAL A 52 10.28 -18.84 8.79
N ARG A 53 11.08 -18.28 9.71
CA ARG A 53 10.81 -18.41 11.16
C ARG A 53 9.45 -17.82 11.53
N ALA A 54 9.12 -16.64 11.01
CA ALA A 54 7.86 -15.97 11.29
C ALA A 54 6.65 -16.75 10.75
N TYR A 55 6.78 -17.39 9.59
CA TYR A 55 5.74 -18.23 8.99
C TYR A 55 5.50 -19.50 9.81
N ASN A 56 6.57 -20.15 10.28
CA ASN A 56 6.45 -21.34 11.12
C ASN A 56 5.74 -21.04 12.45
N GLN A 57 5.83 -19.80 12.95
CA GLN A 57 5.19 -19.37 14.18
C GLN A 57 3.77 -18.81 13.98
N ASN A 58 3.56 -18.00 12.93
CA ASN A 58 2.36 -17.17 12.77
C ASN A 58 1.58 -17.45 11.48
N GLY A 59 2.10 -18.32 10.60
CA GLY A 59 1.52 -18.62 9.31
C GLY A 59 1.70 -17.51 8.26
N LEU A 60 0.69 -17.38 7.39
CA LEU A 60 0.68 -16.49 6.23
C LEU A 60 1.03 -15.05 6.61
N ARG A 61 1.96 -14.43 5.87
CA ARG A 61 2.23 -13.00 5.99
C ARG A 61 1.17 -12.21 5.23
N ILE A 62 0.61 -11.19 5.86
CA ILE A 62 -0.22 -10.18 5.20
C ILE A 62 0.58 -8.89 5.09
N THR A 63 0.59 -8.30 3.91
CA THR A 63 1.26 -7.03 3.61
C THR A 63 0.24 -6.08 2.98
N VAL A 64 0.22 -4.84 3.42
CA VAL A 64 -0.65 -3.79 2.89
C VAL A 64 0.22 -2.72 2.24
N CYS A 65 -0.13 -2.31 1.02
CA CYS A 65 0.60 -1.33 0.24
C CYS A 65 -0.35 -0.25 -0.30
N GLY A 66 0.16 0.98 -0.37
CA GLY A 66 -0.55 2.14 -0.90
C GLY A 66 -0.01 2.53 -2.27
N VAL A 67 -0.93 2.85 -3.19
CA VAL A 67 -0.64 3.51 -4.46
C VAL A 67 -0.97 4.99 -4.30
N ILE A 68 0.06 5.82 -4.40
CA ILE A 68 -0.08 7.28 -4.41
C ILE A 68 0.25 7.75 -5.82
N LEU A 69 -0.64 8.54 -6.42
CA LEU A 69 -0.47 9.09 -7.75
C LEU A 69 -0.15 10.59 -7.69
N CYS A 70 0.72 11.03 -8.60
CA CYS A 70 0.87 12.43 -8.97
C CYS A 70 0.84 12.52 -10.51
N HIS A 71 0.95 13.73 -11.06
CA HIS A 71 1.09 13.89 -12.50
C HIS A 71 2.24 14.82 -12.90
N ARG A 72 2.82 14.56 -14.07
CA ARG A 72 3.76 15.47 -14.74
C ARG A 72 3.24 15.69 -16.14
N ASN A 73 2.99 16.95 -16.50
CA ASN A 73 2.47 17.33 -17.82
C ASN A 73 1.20 16.55 -18.23
N GLY A 74 0.29 16.30 -17.28
CA GLY A 74 -0.95 15.55 -17.52
C GLY A 74 -0.81 14.02 -17.54
N PHE A 75 0.40 13.47 -17.41
CA PHE A 75 0.63 12.02 -17.37
C PHE A 75 0.69 11.52 -15.91
N PRO A 76 -0.08 10.48 -15.54
CA PRO A 76 -0.07 9.93 -14.20
C PRO A 76 1.24 9.20 -13.90
N HIS A 77 1.75 9.37 -12.68
CA HIS A 77 2.95 8.74 -12.17
C HIS A 77 2.67 8.13 -10.79
N ALA A 78 3.20 6.94 -10.53
CA ALA A 78 3.10 6.30 -9.22
C ALA A 78 4.35 6.60 -8.38
N LEU A 79 4.14 6.95 -7.11
CA LEU A 79 5.23 7.14 -6.15
C LEU A 79 5.74 5.79 -5.65
N LEU A 80 7.06 5.59 -5.74
CA LEU A 80 7.76 4.39 -5.32
C LEU A 80 8.93 4.76 -4.41
N LEU A 81 9.28 3.87 -3.50
CA LEU A 81 10.56 3.92 -2.80
C LEU A 81 11.60 3.16 -3.60
N GLN A 82 12.76 3.77 -3.77
CA GLN A 82 13.92 3.15 -4.41
C GLN A 82 15.01 2.90 -3.36
N ASP A 83 15.58 1.69 -3.35
CA ASP A 83 16.75 1.39 -2.51
C ASP A 83 18.07 1.75 -3.22
N THR A 84 19.19 1.65 -2.50
CA THR A 84 20.53 1.93 -3.04
C THR A 84 20.98 0.97 -4.13
N SER A 85 20.29 -0.16 -4.30
CA SER A 85 20.54 -1.16 -5.35
C SER A 85 19.65 -0.94 -6.57
N GLY A 86 18.81 0.10 -6.57
CA GLY A 86 17.92 0.47 -7.66
C GLY A 86 16.56 -0.25 -7.67
N ASN A 87 16.24 -1.07 -6.66
CA ASN A 87 14.95 -1.74 -6.61
C ASN A 87 13.84 -0.74 -6.22
N CYS A 88 12.72 -0.72 -6.96
CA CYS A 88 11.55 0.14 -6.68
C CYS A 88 10.30 -0.60 -6.13
N GLY A 89 9.65 -0.05 -5.11
CA GLY A 89 8.57 -0.73 -4.40
C GLY A 89 7.56 0.24 -3.80
N LEU A 90 6.31 -0.23 -3.63
CA LEU A 90 5.23 0.58 -3.07
C LEU A 90 5.43 0.81 -1.57
N LEU A 91 4.93 1.94 -1.08
CA LEU A 91 4.91 2.25 0.35
C LEU A 91 3.91 1.33 1.07
N GLY A 92 4.28 0.84 2.26
CA GLY A 92 3.41 -0.09 2.99
C GLY A 92 4.10 -0.85 4.11
N GLY A 93 3.56 -2.03 4.44
CA GLY A 93 4.21 -2.94 5.37
C GLY A 93 3.35 -4.09 5.87
N LYS A 94 3.92 -4.87 6.79
CA LYS A 94 3.24 -6.02 7.41
C LYS A 94 2.00 -5.59 8.19
N CYS A 95 0.91 -6.30 7.96
CA CYS A 95 -0.35 -6.28 8.71
C CYS A 95 -0.49 -7.60 9.48
N LYS A 96 -0.92 -7.55 10.74
CA LYS A 96 -1.30 -8.75 11.48
C LYS A 96 -2.72 -9.17 11.10
N THR A 97 -3.03 -10.45 11.29
CA THR A 97 -4.33 -11.05 10.90
C THR A 97 -5.54 -10.41 11.57
N PHE A 98 -5.37 -9.88 12.79
CA PHE A 98 -6.46 -9.24 13.55
C PHE A 98 -6.53 -7.71 13.36
N GLU A 99 -5.57 -7.12 12.66
CA GLU A 99 -5.53 -5.67 12.42
C GLU A 99 -6.35 -5.31 11.17
N LYS A 100 -6.95 -4.12 11.15
CA LYS A 100 -7.67 -3.61 9.98
C LYS A 100 -6.66 -3.12 8.93
N PRO A 101 -6.65 -3.67 7.70
CA PRO A 101 -5.64 -3.34 6.68
C PRO A 101 -5.49 -1.84 6.38
N ARG A 102 -6.60 -1.12 6.24
CA ARG A 102 -6.61 0.33 5.97
C ARG A 102 -5.97 1.14 7.11
N GLU A 103 -6.28 0.80 8.35
CA GLU A 103 -5.72 1.45 9.54
C GLU A 103 -4.21 1.23 9.63
N VAL A 104 -3.78 -0.02 9.40
CA VAL A 104 -2.36 -0.37 9.40
C VAL A 104 -1.63 0.38 8.31
N LEU A 105 -2.18 0.40 7.08
CA LEU A 105 -1.55 1.10 5.98
C LEU A 105 -1.37 2.58 6.29
N ARG A 106 -2.40 3.24 6.81
CA ARG A 106 -2.33 4.65 7.24
C ARG A 106 -1.18 4.90 8.21
N GLN A 107 -1.07 4.05 9.24
CA GLN A 107 0.03 4.13 10.21
C GLN A 107 1.41 3.83 9.60
N LYS A 108 1.50 2.92 8.61
CA LYS A 108 2.76 2.67 7.91
C LYS A 108 3.17 3.88 7.07
N LEU A 109 2.24 4.50 6.36
CA LEU A 109 2.49 5.65 5.49
C LEU A 109 2.88 6.90 6.28
N ALA A 110 2.35 7.08 7.49
CA ALA A 110 2.71 8.20 8.37
C ALA A 110 4.20 8.29 8.74
N ARG A 111 4.94 7.19 8.53
CA ARG A 111 6.41 7.14 8.71
C ARG A 111 7.20 7.71 7.54
N PHE A 112 6.56 7.87 6.38
CA PHE A 112 7.20 8.30 5.13
C PHE A 112 6.64 9.64 4.63
N VAL A 113 5.37 9.90 4.90
CA VAL A 113 4.68 11.12 4.46
C VAL A 113 4.55 12.06 5.65
N SER A 114 5.06 13.29 5.48
CA SER A 114 4.88 14.39 6.41
C SER A 114 3.96 15.43 5.80
N THR A 115 2.96 15.87 6.55
CA THR A 115 2.04 16.94 6.14
C THR A 115 2.41 18.29 6.75
N THR A 116 3.41 18.33 7.63
CA THR A 116 3.81 19.55 8.35
C THR A 116 4.69 20.45 7.48
N ARG A 117 4.16 21.64 7.12
CA ARG A 117 4.87 22.68 6.34
C ARG A 117 6.00 23.39 7.10
N LYS A 118 6.14 23.18 8.40
CA LYS A 118 7.11 23.88 9.25
C LYS A 118 8.21 22.91 9.67
N GLY A 119 9.46 23.35 9.55
CA GLY A 119 10.70 22.58 9.72
C GLY A 119 10.98 22.04 11.13
N GLY A 120 9.97 21.51 11.81
CA GLY A 120 10.16 20.67 12.99
C GLY A 120 10.78 19.35 12.55
N HIS A 121 11.95 19.03 13.09
CA HIS A 121 12.63 17.76 12.88
C HIS A 121 11.91 16.55 13.50
N HIS A 122 10.78 16.77 14.19
CA HIS A 122 10.01 15.71 14.83
C HIS A 122 8.81 15.30 13.96
N LEU A 123 8.82 14.05 13.49
CA LEU A 123 7.71 13.45 12.76
C LEU A 123 6.62 13.06 13.76
N ASP A 124 5.57 13.89 13.87
CA ASP A 124 4.38 13.51 14.62
C ASP A 124 3.60 12.44 13.82
N LEU A 125 3.90 11.18 14.12
CA LEU A 125 3.30 10.03 13.45
C LEU A 125 1.78 10.00 13.59
N ARG A 126 1.24 10.50 14.70
CA ARG A 126 -0.21 10.50 14.93
C ARG A 126 -0.88 11.56 14.07
N ALA A 127 -0.39 12.80 14.13
CA ALA A 127 -0.92 13.88 13.31
C ALA A 127 -0.78 13.58 11.81
N ASN A 128 0.34 12.97 11.39
CA ASN A 128 0.52 12.56 10.00
C ASN A 128 -0.46 11.47 9.59
N ALA A 129 -0.65 10.45 10.44
CA ALA A 129 -1.61 9.39 10.15
C ALA A 129 -3.01 9.93 9.94
N GLU A 130 -3.47 10.88 10.76
CA GLU A 130 -4.81 11.48 10.64
C GLU A 130 -5.04 12.20 9.29
N ASN A 131 -3.98 12.68 8.64
CA ASN A 131 -4.06 13.34 7.33
C ASN A 131 -3.97 12.38 6.12
N ILE A 132 -3.72 11.08 6.35
CA ILE A 132 -3.56 10.12 5.25
C ILE A 132 -4.89 9.45 4.96
N ILE A 133 -5.38 9.61 3.73
CA ILE A 133 -6.65 9.06 3.28
C ILE A 133 -6.38 7.77 2.52
N VAL A 134 -6.65 6.63 3.16
CA VAL A 134 -6.62 5.31 2.50
C VAL A 134 -8.01 5.01 1.96
N GLY A 135 -8.17 5.01 0.64
CA GLY A 135 -9.46 4.82 0.00
C GLY A 135 -9.69 3.39 -0.47
N GLU A 136 -9.89 3.23 -1.78
CA GLU A 136 -10.39 1.99 -2.38
C GLU A 136 -9.40 0.84 -2.31
N PHE A 137 -9.93 -0.38 -2.25
CA PHE A 137 -9.15 -1.59 -2.45
C PHE A 137 -8.99 -1.84 -3.95
N MET A 138 -7.76 -1.93 -4.42
CA MET A 138 -7.45 -2.03 -5.85
C MET A 138 -7.20 -3.46 -6.31
N GLY A 139 -6.77 -4.33 -5.39
CA GLY A 139 -6.47 -5.71 -5.73
C GLY A 139 -5.61 -6.42 -4.71
N GLU A 140 -5.54 -7.73 -4.88
CA GLU A 140 -4.69 -8.60 -4.09
C GLU A 140 -3.70 -9.34 -4.97
N PHE A 141 -2.53 -9.58 -4.39
CA PHE A 141 -1.49 -10.37 -5.01
C PHE A 141 -0.95 -11.40 -4.03
N TRP A 142 -0.35 -12.45 -4.57
CA TRP A 142 0.05 -13.63 -3.83
C TRP A 142 1.49 -14.01 -4.16
N ARG A 143 2.25 -14.32 -3.11
CA ARG A 143 3.58 -14.93 -3.24
C ARG A 143 3.54 -16.37 -2.77
N GLN A 144 3.84 -17.29 -3.68
CA GLN A 144 3.77 -18.73 -3.43
C GLN A 144 4.92 -19.21 -2.56
N ASP A 145 6.14 -18.72 -2.80
CA ASP A 145 7.34 -19.04 -2.03
C ASP A 145 8.18 -17.78 -1.73
N TYR A 146 9.18 -17.86 -0.85
CA TYR A 146 9.90 -16.68 -0.36
C TYR A 146 10.69 -15.91 -1.43
N ASP A 147 11.08 -16.58 -2.51
CA ASP A 147 11.81 -16.01 -3.65
C ASP A 147 11.03 -16.13 -4.98
N SER A 148 9.76 -16.52 -4.92
CA SER A 148 8.92 -16.57 -6.12
C SER A 148 8.46 -15.18 -6.52
N ASP A 149 8.10 -15.00 -7.78
CA ASP A 149 7.39 -13.81 -8.23
C ASP A 149 6.02 -13.67 -7.54
N VAL A 150 5.49 -12.45 -7.63
CA VAL A 150 4.17 -12.08 -7.11
C VAL A 150 3.15 -12.21 -8.23
N LEU A 151 2.07 -12.94 -7.97
CA LEU A 151 1.01 -13.21 -8.95
C LEU A 151 -0.29 -12.50 -8.56
N PRO A 152 -1.11 -12.04 -9.53
CA PRO A 152 -2.40 -11.41 -9.25
C PRO A 152 -3.51 -12.41 -8.89
N TYR A 153 -3.14 -13.67 -8.62
CA TYR A 153 -4.05 -14.75 -8.23
C TYR A 153 -3.28 -15.78 -7.39
N LEU A 154 -4.01 -16.60 -6.64
CA LEU A 154 -3.44 -17.76 -5.95
C LEU A 154 -3.57 -19.00 -6.84
N PRO A 155 -2.47 -19.63 -7.30
CA PRO A 155 -2.57 -20.78 -8.20
C PRO A 155 -3.16 -22.01 -7.51
N LEU A 156 -3.97 -22.80 -8.24
CA LEU A 156 -4.81 -23.87 -7.70
C LEU A 156 -4.06 -24.96 -6.92
N HIS A 157 -2.81 -25.25 -7.28
CA HIS A 157 -2.00 -26.29 -6.62
C HIS A 157 -1.30 -25.77 -5.34
N VAL A 158 -1.40 -24.48 -5.03
CA VAL A 158 -0.74 -23.86 -3.88
C VAL A 158 -1.67 -23.78 -2.68
N ASN A 159 -1.44 -24.67 -1.73
CA ASN A 159 -2.24 -24.76 -0.50
C ASN A 159 -1.66 -23.94 0.67
N ARG A 160 -0.41 -23.48 0.57
CA ARG A 160 0.32 -22.80 1.66
C ARG A 160 1.14 -21.61 1.16
N PRO A 161 0.50 -20.56 0.61
CA PRO A 161 1.21 -19.36 0.16
C PRO A 161 1.98 -18.71 1.31
N ARG A 162 3.06 -17.97 0.98
CA ARG A 162 3.91 -17.30 1.98
C ARG A 162 3.47 -15.88 2.28
N GLU A 163 2.89 -15.20 1.30
CA GLU A 163 2.51 -13.79 1.45
C GLU A 163 1.23 -13.47 0.65
N LYS A 164 0.30 -12.77 1.30
CA LYS A 164 -0.81 -12.05 0.68
C LYS A 164 -0.51 -10.55 0.72
N ILE A 165 -0.62 -9.88 -0.41
CA ILE A 165 -0.35 -8.45 -0.57
C ILE A 165 -1.65 -7.77 -0.96
N LEU A 166 -2.07 -6.76 -0.21
CA LEU A 166 -3.28 -5.97 -0.45
C LEU A 166 -2.88 -4.58 -0.93
N ILE A 167 -3.44 -4.16 -2.06
CA ILE A 167 -3.17 -2.86 -2.67
C ILE A 167 -4.36 -1.93 -2.43
N TYR A 168 -4.08 -0.73 -1.94
CA TYR A 168 -5.07 0.32 -1.71
C TYR A 168 -4.68 1.62 -2.40
N GLN A 169 -5.69 2.36 -2.84
CA GLN A 169 -5.55 3.75 -3.22
C GLN A 169 -5.26 4.62 -2.01
N VAL A 170 -4.40 5.63 -2.18
CA VAL A 170 -4.08 6.62 -1.16
C VAL A 170 -4.17 8.01 -1.79
N GLY A 171 -4.96 8.88 -1.14
CA GLY A 171 -5.16 10.29 -1.52
C GLY A 171 -4.51 11.26 -0.54
#